data_AF-A0A3P7JGC6-F1
#
_entry.id   AF-A0A3P7JGC6-F1
#
_cell.length_a   1.000
_cell.length_b   1.000
_cell.length_c   1.000
_cell.angle_alpha   90.00
_cell.angle_beta   90.00
_cell.angle_gamma   90.00
#
_symmetry.space_group_name_H-M   'P 1'
#
loop_
_entity.id
_entity.type
_entity.pdbx_description
1 polymer ?
#
loop_
_entity_poly.entity_id
_entity_poly.type
_entity_poly.pdbx_seq_one_letter_code
_entity_poly.pdbx_strand_id
1 'polypeptide(L)'
;MTYCSYSLNFSVFLRECHSCTILTACQQLRTRDCRNLRIALHCATQPIIEETTNTVFHPLSLHYDSFISDMTAARLSLFTSHSNSVHDFTPERGVMHYKINNDVLTLNTDQLSTLNAHGVSVDVPDSDIPFREQRTGPVSVYVWDIFAMPDAAMTFHE
;
A
#
# COMPACT_ATOMS: atom_id res chain seq x y z
N MET A 1 1.03 1.48 -19.62
CA MET A 1 2.03 0.46 -19.27
C MET A 1 1.88 0.18 -17.78
N THR A 2 1.28 -0.94 -17.40
CA THR A 2 1.17 -1.34 -15.99
C THR A 2 2.54 -1.89 -15.60
N TYR A 3 3.31 -1.11 -14.85
CA TYR A 3 4.56 -1.60 -14.27
C TYR A 3 4.21 -2.31 -12.96
N CYS A 4 3.85 -3.59 -13.05
CA CYS A 4 3.78 -4.47 -11.88
C CYS A 4 5.20 -4.94 -11.57
N SER A 5 6.01 -4.07 -10.96
CA SER A 5 7.26 -4.51 -10.33
C SER A 5 6.94 -5.04 -8.93
N TYR A 6 6.95 -6.35 -8.75
CA TYR A 6 7.08 -6.97 -7.43
C TYR A 6 8.53 -6.74 -6.95
N SER A 7 8.74 -5.60 -6.32
CA SER A 7 10.02 -5.22 -5.76
C SER A 7 9.94 -5.33 -4.24
N LEU A 8 10.30 -6.49 -3.70
CA LEU A 8 10.60 -6.70 -2.27
C LEU A 8 11.95 -6.05 -1.89
N ASN A 9 12.16 -4.82 -2.35
CA ASN A 9 13.32 -4.02 -1.97
C ASN A 9 12.97 -3.24 -0.70
N PHE A 10 13.98 -3.04 0.14
CA PHE A 10 13.95 -2.06 1.23
C PHE A 10 13.37 -0.71 0.74
N SER A 11 13.70 -0.32 -0.49
CA SER A 11 13.30 0.95 -1.08
C SER A 11 12.85 0.81 -2.54
N VAL A 12 11.72 1.43 -2.88
CA VAL A 12 11.21 1.58 -4.24
C VAL A 12 11.48 3.01 -4.71
N PHE A 13 12.14 3.14 -5.86
CA PHE A 13 12.45 4.43 -6.49
C PHE A 13 11.78 4.52 -7.85
N LEU A 14 10.87 5.49 -8.01
CA LEU A 14 10.24 5.80 -9.27
C LEU A 14 10.92 7.04 -9.85
N ARG A 15 11.44 6.92 -11.07
CA ARG A 15 12.09 8.02 -11.79
C ARG A 15 11.55 8.10 -13.19
N GLU A 16 11.22 9.31 -13.65
CA GLU A 16 10.75 9.56 -15.02
C GLU A 16 9.56 8.66 -15.41
N CYS A 17 8.70 8.35 -14.43
CA CYS A 17 7.51 7.53 -14.64
C CYS A 17 6.31 8.41 -14.97
N HIS A 18 5.60 8.06 -16.05
CA HIS A 18 4.48 8.83 -16.55
C HIS A 18 3.26 7.94 -16.81
N SER A 19 2.10 8.33 -16.27
CA SER A 19 0.82 7.63 -16.49
C SER A 19 0.87 6.15 -16.08
N CYS A 20 1.41 5.89 -14.89
CA CYS A 20 1.59 4.53 -14.36
C CYS A 20 0.57 4.20 -13.26
N THR A 21 0.16 2.93 -13.22
CA THR A 21 -0.53 2.32 -12.09
C THR A 21 0.43 1.36 -11.41
N ILE A 22 0.61 1.51 -10.10
CA ILE A 22 1.65 0.84 -9.32
C ILE A 22 1.01 0.26 -8.07
N LEU A 23 1.27 -1.02 -7.80
CA LEU A 23 0.87 -1.71 -6.57
C LEU A 23 2.16 -2.15 -5.90
N THR A 24 2.44 -1.68 -4.68
CA THR A 24 3.72 -1.99 -4.03
C THR A 24 3.65 -1.97 -2.50
N ALA A 25 4.36 -2.92 -1.89
CA ALA A 25 4.74 -2.90 -0.48
C ALA A 25 6.25 -2.67 -0.37
N CYS A 26 6.71 -1.76 0.48
CA CYS A 26 8.13 -1.41 0.61
C CYS A 26 8.46 -0.76 1.97
N GLN A 27 9.73 -0.66 2.34
CA GLN A 27 10.08 0.13 3.54
C GLN A 27 10.09 1.63 3.23
N GLN A 28 10.65 2.02 2.09
CA GLN A 28 10.69 3.41 1.61
C GLN A 28 10.15 3.50 0.18
N LEU A 29 9.30 4.48 -0.07
CA LEU A 29 8.95 4.91 -1.42
C LEU A 29 9.50 6.31 -1.68
N ARG A 30 10.20 6.48 -2.81
CA ARG A 30 10.67 7.77 -3.30
C ARG A 30 10.32 7.94 -4.76
N THR A 31 9.73 9.07 -5.12
CA THR A 31 9.50 9.43 -6.52
C THR A 31 10.31 10.67 -6.88
N ARG A 32 10.80 10.70 -8.12
CA ARG A 32 11.42 11.88 -8.70
C ARG A 32 11.03 12.04 -10.17
N ASP A 33 10.77 13.25 -10.63
CA ASP A 33 10.50 13.54 -12.04
C ASP A 33 9.30 12.75 -12.62
N CYS A 34 8.28 12.46 -11.80
CA CYS A 34 7.15 11.60 -12.18
C CYS A 34 5.86 12.38 -12.43
N ARG A 35 4.95 11.88 -13.27
CA ARG A 35 3.65 12.54 -13.52
C ARG A 35 2.52 11.54 -13.71
N ASN A 36 1.32 11.89 -13.24
CA ASN A 36 0.11 11.09 -13.43
C ASN A 36 0.25 9.66 -12.87
N LEU A 37 0.63 9.53 -11.60
CA LEU A 37 0.77 8.22 -10.96
C LEU A 37 -0.48 7.85 -10.17
N ARG A 38 -0.84 6.57 -10.20
CA ARG A 38 -1.83 5.97 -9.31
C ARG A 38 -1.15 4.85 -8.53
N ILE A 39 -1.00 4.99 -7.22
CA ILE A 39 -0.17 4.12 -6.40
C ILE A 39 -1.01 3.50 -5.28
N ALA A 40 -1.22 2.19 -5.30
CA ALA A 40 -1.68 1.43 -4.14
C ALA A 40 -0.46 1.02 -3.30
N LEU A 41 -0.40 1.50 -2.05
CA LEU A 41 0.84 1.54 -1.27
C LEU A 41 0.70 0.98 0.14
N HIS A 42 1.61 0.07 0.50
CA HIS A 42 1.93 -0.29 1.88
C HIS A 42 3.38 0.08 2.19
N CYS A 43 3.60 1.11 3.01
CA CYS A 43 4.94 1.66 3.22
C CYS A 43 5.31 1.73 4.70
N ALA A 44 6.46 1.17 5.09
CA ALA A 44 6.90 1.18 6.49
C ALA A 44 7.38 2.56 6.98
N THR A 45 7.70 3.48 6.07
CA THR A 45 8.02 4.88 6.39
C THR A 45 7.11 5.84 5.63
N GLN A 46 7.12 7.11 6.00
CA GLN A 46 6.45 8.15 5.23
C GLN A 46 7.02 8.18 3.78
N PRO A 47 6.17 7.96 2.76
CA PRO A 47 6.56 8.10 1.35
C PRO A 47 6.99 9.52 1.02
N ILE A 48 7.87 9.62 0.04
CA ILE A 48 8.46 10.88 -0.39
C ILE A 48 8.20 11.08 -1.88
N ILE A 49 7.86 12.32 -2.26
CA ILE A 49 7.83 12.79 -3.64
C ILE A 49 8.73 14.01 -3.83
N GLU A 50 9.30 14.14 -5.02
CA GLU A 50 10.14 15.26 -5.47
C GLU A 50 9.89 15.45 -6.98
N GLU A 51 9.72 16.68 -7.46
CA GLU A 51 9.43 16.99 -8.89
C GLU A 51 8.35 16.06 -9.49
N THR A 52 7.33 15.75 -8.68
CA THR A 52 6.32 14.74 -9.01
C THR A 52 4.93 15.33 -8.90
N THR A 53 4.12 15.23 -9.95
CA THR A 53 2.80 15.88 -10.00
C THR A 53 1.67 14.92 -10.37
N ASN A 54 0.44 15.31 -9.99
CA ASN A 54 -0.77 14.55 -10.24
C ASN A 54 -0.68 13.08 -9.79
N THR A 55 -0.22 12.85 -8.57
CA THR A 55 -0.12 11.51 -7.98
C THR A 55 -1.29 11.23 -7.03
N VAL A 56 -1.90 10.06 -7.13
CA VAL A 56 -2.94 9.62 -6.20
C VAL A 56 -2.48 8.35 -5.49
N PHE A 57 -2.42 8.42 -4.16
CA PHE A 57 -2.12 7.29 -3.29
C PHE A 57 -3.40 6.63 -2.81
N HIS A 58 -3.38 5.31 -2.73
CA HIS A 58 -4.46 4.46 -2.26
C HIS A 58 -3.91 3.43 -1.25
N PRO A 59 -4.73 2.93 -0.32
CA PRO A 59 -4.38 1.74 0.45
C PRO A 59 -4.11 0.55 -0.48
N LEU A 60 -3.11 -0.26 -0.16
CA LEU A 60 -2.84 -1.51 -0.85
C LEU A 60 -3.78 -2.61 -0.34
N SER A 61 -4.46 -3.26 -1.28
CA SER A 61 -5.18 -4.51 -1.11
C SER A 61 -4.53 -5.51 -2.05
N LEU A 62 -4.00 -6.61 -1.51
CA LEU A 62 -3.21 -7.55 -2.30
C LEU A 62 -3.16 -8.92 -1.63
N HIS A 63 -3.30 -9.96 -2.44
CA HIS A 63 -3.08 -11.35 -2.08
C HIS A 63 -2.40 -12.11 -3.22
N TYR A 64 -1.47 -12.98 -2.85
CA TYR A 64 -0.93 -14.07 -3.68
C TYR A 64 -0.26 -15.09 -2.75
N ASP A 65 -0.10 -16.33 -3.20
CA ASP A 65 0.30 -17.48 -2.37
C ASP A 65 1.50 -17.25 -1.42
N SER A 66 2.52 -16.51 -1.85
CA SER A 66 3.74 -16.25 -1.05
C SER A 66 3.77 -14.91 -0.33
N PHE A 67 2.70 -14.10 -0.38
CA PHE A 67 2.72 -12.70 0.05
C PHE A 67 3.16 -12.50 1.52
N ILE A 68 2.63 -13.29 2.45
CA ILE A 68 2.98 -13.22 3.87
C ILE A 68 4.46 -13.56 4.11
N SER A 69 4.97 -14.59 3.41
CA SER A 69 6.38 -14.99 3.47
C SER A 69 7.27 -13.87 2.94
N ASP A 70 6.86 -13.24 1.83
CA ASP A 70 7.58 -12.16 1.19
C ASP A 70 7.63 -10.88 2.05
N MET A 71 6.50 -10.52 2.70
CA MET A 71 6.46 -9.44 3.68
C MET A 71 7.39 -9.72 4.87
N THR A 72 7.39 -10.96 5.36
CA THR A 72 8.26 -11.40 6.47
C THR A 72 9.74 -11.31 6.07
N ALA A 73 10.10 -11.81 4.89
CA ALA A 73 11.46 -11.75 4.36
C ALA A 73 11.94 -10.29 4.15
N ALA A 74 11.04 -9.40 3.73
CA ALA A 74 11.30 -7.97 3.58
C ALA A 74 11.31 -7.19 4.91
N ARG A 75 11.03 -7.86 6.04
CA ARG A 75 10.86 -7.26 7.38
C ARG A 75 9.80 -6.16 7.42
N LEU A 76 8.71 -6.37 6.69
CA LEU A 76 7.55 -5.49 6.66
C LEU A 76 6.46 -6.04 7.57
N SER A 77 5.89 -5.17 8.41
CA SER A 77 4.69 -5.49 9.18
C SER A 77 3.47 -5.41 8.27
N LEU A 78 2.58 -6.42 8.32
CA LEU A 78 1.27 -6.36 7.67
C LEU A 78 0.36 -5.29 8.29
N PHE A 79 0.58 -4.98 9.57
CA PHE A 79 -0.31 -4.13 10.37
C PHE A 79 0.14 -2.67 10.47
N THR A 80 1.34 -2.36 10.00
CA THR A 80 1.93 -1.02 10.15
C THR A 80 2.26 -0.43 8.79
N SER A 81 1.54 0.64 8.44
CA SER A 81 1.71 1.38 7.20
C SER A 81 1.62 2.87 7.46
N HIS A 82 2.47 3.62 6.77
CA HIS A 82 2.57 5.09 6.83
C HIS A 82 2.10 5.76 5.53
N SER A 83 1.37 5.03 4.68
CA SER A 83 0.83 5.51 3.39
C SER A 83 -0.27 6.58 3.52
N ASN A 84 -0.68 6.95 4.75
CA ASN A 84 -1.69 7.96 5.02
C ASN A 84 -1.14 9.40 5.07
N SER A 85 0.16 9.57 4.82
CA SER A 85 0.82 10.87 4.73
C SER A 85 1.93 10.78 3.69
N VAL A 86 2.24 11.87 2.99
CA VAL A 86 3.32 11.90 1.99
C VAL A 86 4.09 13.20 2.17
N HIS A 87 5.42 13.12 2.14
CA HIS A 87 6.28 14.29 2.18
C HIS A 87 6.63 14.75 0.76
N ASP A 88 6.38 16.01 0.46
CA ASP A 88 6.74 16.64 -0.82
C ASP A 88 7.96 17.55 -0.61
N PHE A 89 9.10 17.20 -1.23
CA PHE A 89 10.33 17.99 -1.15
C PHE A 89 10.33 19.22 -2.06
N THR A 90 9.39 19.30 -3.01
CA THR A 90 9.30 20.38 -3.99
C THR A 90 7.90 21.01 -3.95
N PRO A 91 7.43 21.49 -2.79
CA PRO A 91 6.08 22.04 -2.69
C PRO A 91 5.98 23.37 -3.44
N GLU A 92 4.91 23.56 -4.20
CA GLU A 92 4.58 24.84 -4.82
C GLU A 92 3.34 25.47 -4.15
N ARG A 93 3.39 26.78 -3.88
CA ARG A 93 2.33 27.48 -3.15
C ARG A 93 1.01 27.41 -3.93
N GLY A 94 0.00 26.79 -3.33
CA GLY A 94 -1.35 26.70 -3.90
C GLY A 94 -1.52 25.57 -4.92
N VAL A 95 -0.48 24.76 -5.14
CA VAL A 95 -0.53 23.58 -6.03
C VAL A 95 -0.53 22.31 -5.18
N MET A 96 -1.43 21.39 -5.50
CA MET A 96 -1.48 20.07 -4.87
C MET A 96 -0.83 19.06 -5.81
N HIS A 97 0.35 18.56 -5.44
CA HIS A 97 1.09 17.58 -6.23
C HIS A 97 0.58 16.15 -6.07
N TYR A 98 0.01 15.84 -4.91
CA TYR A 98 -0.56 14.53 -4.63
C TYR A 98 -1.90 14.60 -3.89
N LYS A 99 -2.62 13.47 -3.92
CA LYS A 99 -3.82 13.22 -3.12
C LYS A 99 -3.72 11.84 -2.48
N ILE A 100 -4.35 11.66 -1.32
CA ILE A 100 -4.50 10.36 -0.67
C ILE A 100 -5.98 10.03 -0.68
N ASN A 101 -6.34 8.89 -1.25
CA ASN A 101 -7.69 8.34 -1.19
C ASN A 101 -7.76 7.22 -0.14
N ASN A 102 -8.92 7.07 0.49
CA ASN A 102 -9.18 6.00 1.46
C ASN A 102 -9.74 4.74 0.81
N ASP A 103 -10.21 4.83 -0.43
CA ASP A 103 -10.70 3.68 -1.18
C ASP A 103 -9.57 2.96 -1.92
N VAL A 104 -9.71 1.64 -2.08
CA VAL A 104 -8.80 0.84 -2.89
C VAL A 104 -8.73 1.34 -4.33
N LEU A 105 -7.58 1.14 -4.96
CA LEU A 105 -7.33 1.58 -6.33
C LEU A 105 -8.15 0.75 -7.32
N THR A 106 -9.08 1.40 -8.05
CA THR A 106 -9.86 0.73 -9.11
C THR A 106 -9.00 0.43 -10.34
N LEU A 107 -8.83 -0.85 -10.66
CA LEU A 107 -8.16 -1.31 -11.88
C LEU A 107 -9.15 -1.50 -13.02
N ASN A 108 -8.67 -1.40 -14.26
CA ASN A 108 -9.48 -1.75 -15.43
C ASN A 108 -9.52 -3.27 -15.65
N THR A 109 -10.43 -3.73 -16.52
CA THR A 109 -10.65 -5.16 -16.79
C THR A 109 -9.38 -5.87 -17.27
N ASP A 110 -8.56 -5.22 -18.10
CA ASP A 110 -7.33 -5.82 -18.64
C ASP A 110 -6.24 -5.97 -17.56
N GLN A 111 -6.15 -5.00 -16.65
CA GLN A 111 -5.26 -5.06 -15.48
C GLN A 111 -5.69 -6.19 -14.54
N LEU A 112 -6.98 -6.28 -14.23
CA LEU A 112 -7.53 -7.33 -13.37
C LEU A 112 -7.33 -8.72 -13.97
N SER A 113 -7.62 -8.89 -15.27
CA SER A 113 -7.45 -10.19 -15.93
C SER A 113 -5.98 -10.63 -15.95
N THR A 114 -5.05 -9.69 -16.14
CA THR A 114 -3.61 -9.95 -16.07
C THR A 114 -3.21 -10.40 -14.66
N LEU A 115 -3.63 -9.69 -13.61
CA LEU A 115 -3.31 -10.05 -12.23
C LEU A 115 -3.87 -11.43 -11.84
N ASN A 116 -5.15 -11.65 -12.15
CA ASN A 116 -5.82 -12.92 -11.84
C ASN A 116 -5.18 -14.10 -12.57
N ALA A 117 -4.73 -13.91 -13.82
CA ALA A 117 -4.01 -14.95 -14.57
C ALA A 117 -2.67 -15.34 -13.92
N HIS A 118 -2.11 -14.47 -13.08
CA HIS A 118 -0.90 -14.71 -12.29
C HIS A 118 -1.18 -15.05 -10.82
N GLY A 119 -2.43 -15.35 -10.46
CA GLY A 119 -2.81 -15.70 -9.09
C GLY A 119 -2.74 -14.54 -8.10
N VAL A 120 -2.81 -13.30 -8.60
CA VAL A 120 -2.81 -12.10 -7.75
C VAL A 120 -4.23 -11.56 -7.63
N SER A 121 -4.76 -11.50 -6.41
CA SER A 121 -6.03 -10.83 -6.10
C SER A 121 -5.75 -9.44 -5.52
N VAL A 122 -6.63 -8.49 -5.84
CA VAL A 122 -6.64 -7.13 -5.28
C VAL A 122 -7.96 -6.83 -4.54
N ASP A 123 -8.83 -7.82 -4.43
CA ASP A 123 -10.12 -7.68 -3.77
C ASP A 123 -9.92 -7.61 -2.25
N VAL A 124 -10.60 -6.65 -1.61
CA VAL A 124 -10.46 -6.39 -0.17
C VAL A 124 -10.72 -7.63 0.69
N PRO A 125 -11.75 -8.47 0.42
CA PRO A 125 -12.00 -9.67 1.22
C PRO A 125 -10.88 -10.72 1.16
N ASP A 126 -10.10 -10.73 0.08
CA ASP A 126 -9.01 -11.70 -0.12
C ASP A 126 -7.67 -11.17 0.42
N SER A 127 -7.56 -9.86 0.66
CA SER A 127 -6.29 -9.20 0.97
C SER A 127 -5.65 -9.72 2.25
N ASP A 128 -4.35 -10.03 2.14
CA ASP A 128 -3.51 -10.39 3.28
C ASP A 128 -3.13 -9.16 4.13
N ILE A 129 -3.22 -7.95 3.55
CA ILE A 129 -3.10 -6.69 4.30
C ILE A 129 -4.47 -6.34 4.88
N PRO A 130 -4.58 -6.09 6.19
CA PRO A 130 -5.81 -5.62 6.79
C PRO A 130 -6.26 -4.29 6.19
N PHE A 131 -7.45 -4.28 5.61
CA PHE A 131 -8.06 -3.06 5.11
C PHE A 131 -8.78 -2.31 6.23
N ARG A 132 -8.46 -1.03 6.39
CA ARG A 132 -9.12 -0.18 7.39
C ARG A 132 -10.40 0.39 6.79
N GLU A 133 -11.54 -0.17 7.16
CA GLU A 133 -12.84 0.36 6.77
C GLU A 133 -13.07 1.79 7.26
N GLN A 134 -13.78 2.56 6.43
CA GLN A 134 -14.21 3.89 6.79
C GLN A 134 -15.32 3.80 7.85
N ARG A 135 -15.17 4.54 8.95
CA ARG A 135 -16.15 4.51 10.04
C ARG A 135 -17.49 5.11 9.58
N THR A 136 -18.54 4.30 9.58
CA THR A 136 -19.92 4.74 9.38
C THR A 136 -20.77 4.34 10.60
N GLY A 137 -20.86 5.21 11.62
CA GLY A 137 -21.75 4.96 12.76
C GLY A 137 -21.28 5.52 14.11
N PRO A 138 -22.07 5.33 15.19
CA PRO A 138 -21.74 5.78 16.53
C PRO A 138 -20.43 5.15 17.05
N VAL A 139 -19.69 5.94 17.83
CA VAL A 139 -18.29 5.66 18.17
C VAL A 139 -18.20 4.74 19.38
N SER A 140 -18.15 3.43 19.14
CA SER A 140 -17.56 2.50 20.10
C SER A 140 -16.18 2.07 19.57
N VAL A 141 -15.16 2.09 20.42
CA VAL A 141 -13.79 1.67 20.09
C VAL A 141 -13.48 0.47 20.97
N TYR A 142 -13.16 -0.65 20.34
CA TYR A 142 -12.64 -1.83 21.02
C TYR A 142 -11.15 -1.93 20.65
N VAL A 143 -10.31 -2.15 21.65
CA VAL A 143 -8.87 -2.35 21.48
C VAL A 143 -8.58 -3.79 21.86
N TRP A 144 -7.95 -4.52 20.93
CA TRP A 144 -7.53 -5.91 21.13
C TRP A 144 -6.02 -5.95 20.97
N ASP A 145 -5.31 -6.31 22.04
CA ASP A 145 -3.86 -6.49 22.02
C ASP A 145 -3.56 -7.99 21.90
N ILE A 146 -2.91 -8.39 20.81
CA ILE A 146 -2.51 -9.78 20.57
C ILE A 146 -1.01 -9.89 20.83
N PHE A 147 -0.65 -10.71 21.82
CA PHE A 147 0.75 -10.98 22.15
C PHE A 147 1.24 -12.23 21.41
N ALA A 148 2.42 -12.14 20.79
CA ALA A 148 3.10 -13.31 20.26
C ALA A 148 3.52 -14.22 21.42
N MET A 149 2.92 -15.41 21.52
CA MET A 149 3.31 -16.43 22.49
C MET A 149 4.44 -17.28 21.88
N PRO A 150 5.55 -17.55 22.61
CA PRO A 150 6.67 -18.32 22.08
C PRO A 150 6.37 -19.79 21.75
N ASP A 151 5.21 -20.33 22.09
CA ASP A 151 4.76 -21.66 21.69
C ASP A 151 3.24 -21.73 21.83
N ALA A 152 2.59 -22.51 20.96
CA ALA A 152 1.14 -22.59 20.85
C ALA A 152 0.46 -23.12 22.14
N ALA A 153 -0.08 -22.21 22.94
CA ALA A 153 -1.20 -22.49 23.83
C ALA A 153 -2.07 -21.23 23.91
N MET A 154 -3.09 -21.17 23.05
CA MET A 154 -4.11 -20.12 23.09
C MET A 154 -5.04 -20.42 24.28
N THR A 155 -4.71 -19.91 25.46
CA THR A 155 -5.63 -19.91 26.61
C THR A 155 -6.39 -18.59 26.64
N PHE A 156 -7.69 -18.66 26.39
CA PHE A 156 -8.63 -17.57 26.65
C PHE A 156 -8.91 -17.51 28.15
N HIS A 157 -8.71 -16.35 28.76
CA HIS A 157 -9.25 -16.03 30.08
C HIS A 157 -10.47 -15.12 29.91
N GLU A 158 -11.60 -15.54 30.48
CA GLU A 158 -12.82 -14.75 30.62
C GLU A 158 -12.65 -13.57 31.60
#